data_AF-A0A349Z453-F1
#
_entry.id   AF-A0A349Z453-F1
#
_cell.length_a   1.000
_cell.length_b   1.000
_cell.length_c   1.000
_cell.angle_alpha   90.00
_cell.angle_beta   90.00
_cell.angle_gamma   90.00
#
_symmetry.space_group_name_H-M   'P 1'
#
loop_
_entity.id
_entity.type
_entity.pdbx_description
1 polymer ?
#
loop_
_entity_poly.entity_id
_entity_poly.type
_entity_poly.pdbx_seq_one_letter_code
_entity_poly.pdbx_strand_id
1 'polypeptide(L)'
;FALMVGTAGLPHVIVRFFTVPKVRDARKSAGWALVFIAILYTTAPALASFGRVNMIETINGPDLAGTPYAEAPTWIKNWEKTGLIEFNDKNGDGNMYYAAGSITDPNSANEVKVDRDIMVLANPEIANLPAWVIALVAAGGVAAALSTSAGLLLVISTSVSHDLLKRNFAPNISDKAELGYARLAAGVAIVIAGYFGINPPGFVAQVVAFAFGLAASSFFPAIIMGIFSKRMNDKGAVAGMISGIAFTAAYIIYFKFVNPAANVPANWWFGISPEGIGTLGMLVNFAVAYGVFKMTDEAPQEIQEMVESIRFPKGAGEASAH
;
A
#
# COMPACT_ATOMS: atom_id res chain seq x y z
N PHE A 1 8.89 -2.36 6.63
CA PHE A 1 10.01 -2.30 5.66
C PHE A 1 9.55 -2.57 4.22
N ALA A 2 8.91 -3.72 3.95
CA ALA A 2 8.35 -4.05 2.63
C ALA A 2 7.53 -2.93 1.98
N LEU A 3 6.67 -2.23 2.74
CA LEU A 3 5.91 -1.07 2.23
C LEU A 3 6.81 0.04 1.67
N MET A 4 7.83 0.46 2.43
CA MET A 4 8.75 1.53 2.02
C MET A 4 9.53 1.15 0.78
N VAL A 5 10.10 -0.06 0.77
CA VAL A 5 10.90 -0.53 -0.36
C VAL A 5 10.03 -0.80 -1.60
N GLY A 6 8.82 -1.31 -1.39
CA GLY A 6 7.82 -1.47 -2.43
C GLY A 6 7.48 -0.14 -3.10
N THR A 7 7.26 0.94 -2.33
CA THR A 7 7.03 2.28 -2.90
C THR A 7 8.22 2.77 -3.74
N ALA A 8 9.44 2.50 -3.31
CA ALA A 8 10.65 2.90 -4.05
C ALA A 8 10.83 2.13 -5.37
N GLY A 9 10.28 0.91 -5.46
CA GLY A 9 10.33 0.09 -6.67
C GLY A 9 9.29 0.47 -7.73
N LEU A 10 8.35 1.37 -7.44
CA LEU A 10 7.25 1.67 -8.36
C LEU A 10 7.64 2.75 -9.40
N PRO A 11 7.50 2.47 -10.72
CA PRO A 11 7.95 3.37 -11.78
C PRO A 11 7.34 4.79 -11.73
N HIS A 12 6.08 4.91 -11.28
CA HIS A 12 5.37 6.18 -11.27
C HIS A 12 6.03 7.26 -10.39
N VAL A 13 6.76 6.87 -9.33
CA VAL A 13 7.49 7.81 -8.47
C VAL A 13 8.77 8.29 -9.17
N ILE A 14 9.43 7.40 -9.90
CA ILE A 14 10.70 7.66 -10.58
C ILE A 14 10.50 8.64 -11.74
N VAL A 15 9.43 8.46 -12.54
CA VAL A 15 9.14 9.30 -13.72
C VAL A 15 8.98 10.79 -13.35
N ARG A 16 8.47 11.09 -12.15
CA ARG A 16 8.30 12.47 -11.67
C ARG A 16 9.63 13.21 -11.47
N PHE A 17 10.73 12.50 -11.20
CA PHE A 17 12.05 13.11 -11.08
C PHE A 17 12.66 13.47 -12.44
N PHE A 18 12.23 12.81 -13.52
CA PHE A 18 12.70 13.08 -14.88
C PHE A 18 11.99 14.24 -15.56
N THR A 19 10.83 14.66 -15.06
CA THR A 19 10.09 15.82 -15.60
C THR A 19 10.62 17.17 -15.12
N VAL A 20 11.59 17.20 -14.19
CA VAL A 20 12.17 18.44 -13.66
C VAL A 20 13.49 18.74 -14.37
N PRO A 21 13.63 19.90 -15.03
CA PRO A 21 14.82 20.20 -15.84
C PRO A 21 16.10 20.42 -15.02
N LYS A 22 15.99 20.71 -13.71
CA LYS A 22 17.13 21.00 -12.83
C LYS A 22 17.21 20.01 -11.66
N VAL A 23 18.39 19.40 -11.49
CA VAL A 23 18.69 18.46 -10.39
C VAL A 23 18.45 19.09 -9.01
N ARG A 24 18.77 20.38 -8.85
CA ARG A 24 18.57 21.10 -7.58
C ARG A 24 17.09 21.16 -7.18
N ASP A 25 16.22 21.40 -8.15
CA ASP A 25 14.78 21.56 -7.89
C ASP A 25 14.14 20.18 -7.64
N ALA A 26 14.62 19.14 -8.31
CA ALA A 26 14.26 17.74 -8.01
C ALA A 26 14.62 17.36 -6.56
N ARG A 27 15.82 17.71 -6.09
CA ARG A 27 16.25 17.46 -4.69
C ARG A 27 15.41 18.24 -3.68
N LYS A 28 15.07 19.50 -3.96
CA LYS A 28 14.18 20.30 -3.09
C LYS A 28 12.77 19.69 -3.02
N SER A 29 12.22 19.24 -4.14
CA SER A 29 10.94 18.56 -4.18
C SER A 29 10.96 17.25 -3.38
N ALA A 30 12.04 16.48 -3.47
CA ALA A 30 12.23 15.28 -2.65
C ALA A 30 12.27 15.62 -1.15
N GLY A 31 12.96 16.69 -0.77
CA GLY A 31 13.02 17.18 0.61
C GLY A 31 11.63 17.51 1.17
N TRP A 32 10.82 18.28 0.43
CA TRP A 32 9.44 18.58 0.83
C TRP A 32 8.58 17.31 0.94
N ALA A 33 8.71 16.38 0.00
CA ALA A 33 8.00 15.11 0.06
C ALA A 33 8.34 14.33 1.34
N LEU A 34 9.62 14.26 1.71
CA LEU A 34 10.07 13.62 2.95
C LEU A 34 9.50 14.30 4.20
N VAL A 35 9.42 15.64 4.22
CA VAL A 35 8.80 16.39 5.33
C VAL A 35 7.32 16.02 5.47
N PHE A 36 6.55 16.02 4.37
CA PHE A 36 5.13 15.63 4.42
C PHE A 36 4.93 14.18 4.84
N ILE A 37 5.78 13.27 4.36
CA ILE A 37 5.76 11.85 4.77
C ILE A 37 6.07 11.71 6.26
N ALA A 38 7.07 12.43 6.77
CA ALA A 38 7.43 12.40 8.18
C ALA A 38 6.30 12.91 9.08
N ILE A 39 5.64 14.01 8.68
CA ILE A 39 4.45 14.52 9.37
C ILE A 39 3.35 13.47 9.37
N LEU A 40 3.04 12.88 8.22
CA LEU A 40 1.97 11.88 8.10
C LEU A 40 2.25 10.63 8.94
N TYR A 41 3.46 10.07 8.86
CA TYR A 41 3.82 8.86 9.61
C TYR A 41 3.96 9.07 11.11
N THR A 42 4.19 10.30 11.57
CA THR A 42 4.21 10.62 13.00
C THR A 42 2.80 10.89 13.52
N THR A 43 1.97 11.61 12.76
CA THR A 43 0.64 12.06 13.22
C THR A 43 -0.42 10.98 13.10
N ALA A 44 -0.44 10.19 12.02
CA ALA A 44 -1.51 9.19 11.81
C ALA A 44 -1.56 8.10 12.90
N PRO A 45 -0.43 7.48 13.32
CA PRO A 45 -0.46 6.50 14.41
C PRO A 45 -0.81 7.13 15.77
N ALA A 46 -0.38 8.37 16.01
CA ALA A 46 -0.72 9.10 17.23
C ALA A 46 -2.24 9.33 17.30
N LEU A 47 -2.84 9.88 16.24
CA LEU A 47 -4.29 10.09 16.15
C LEU A 47 -5.08 8.79 16.27
N ALA A 48 -4.63 7.71 15.63
CA ALA A 48 -5.27 6.40 15.74
C ALA A 48 -5.21 5.84 17.18
N SER A 49 -4.10 6.07 17.89
CA SER A 49 -3.93 5.63 19.28
C SER A 49 -4.85 6.41 20.21
N PHE A 50 -4.92 7.73 20.07
CA PHE A 50 -5.85 8.58 20.83
C PHE A 50 -7.31 8.22 20.55
N GLY A 51 -7.68 8.04 19.28
CA GLY A 51 -9.04 7.66 18.90
C GLY A 51 -9.45 6.32 19.51
N ARG A 52 -8.53 5.34 19.55
CA ARG A 52 -8.80 4.04 20.17
C ARG A 52 -8.97 4.14 21.69
N VAL A 53 -8.17 4.94 22.37
CA VAL A 53 -8.31 5.13 23.83
C VAL A 53 -9.63 5.83 24.14
N ASN A 54 -9.95 6.93 23.46
CA ASN A 54 -11.21 7.64 23.65
C ASN A 54 -12.42 6.76 23.31
N MET A 55 -12.32 5.93 22.28
CA MET A 55 -13.36 4.95 21.94
C MET A 55 -13.59 3.96 23.09
N ILE A 56 -12.52 3.38 23.66
CA ILE A 56 -12.63 2.43 24.76
C ILE A 56 -13.22 3.11 26.00
N GLU A 57 -12.77 4.32 26.34
CA GLU A 57 -13.28 5.08 27.48
C GLU A 57 -14.75 5.46 27.32
N THR A 58 -15.18 5.82 26.11
CA THR A 58 -16.59 6.15 25.82
C THR A 58 -17.50 4.92 25.80
N ILE A 59 -17.02 3.76 25.35
CA ILE A 59 -17.83 2.52 25.35
C ILE A 59 -17.87 1.89 26.74
N ASN A 60 -16.73 1.75 27.42
CA ASN A 60 -16.66 1.03 28.70
C ASN A 60 -17.04 1.91 29.90
N GLY A 61 -17.05 3.23 29.72
CA GLY A 61 -17.33 4.19 30.78
C GLY A 61 -16.21 4.29 31.82
N PRO A 62 -16.35 5.19 32.81
CA PRO A 62 -15.34 5.44 33.84
C PRO A 62 -15.13 4.23 34.78
N ASP A 63 -16.17 3.43 35.02
CA ASP A 63 -16.13 2.29 35.93
C ASP A 63 -15.74 0.97 35.24
N LEU A 64 -15.43 1.00 33.94
CA LEU A 64 -15.11 -0.17 33.12
C LEU A 64 -16.19 -1.28 33.17
N ALA A 65 -17.45 -0.88 33.36
CA ALA A 65 -18.60 -1.77 33.46
C ALA A 65 -19.47 -1.78 32.19
N GLY A 66 -19.15 -0.95 31.18
CA GLY A 66 -19.96 -0.76 29.99
C GLY A 66 -20.90 0.43 30.12
N THR A 67 -21.29 1.01 28.99
CA THR A 67 -22.24 2.14 28.93
C THR A 67 -23.58 1.67 28.38
N PRO A 68 -24.72 2.11 28.95
CA PRO A 68 -26.04 1.71 28.44
C PRO A 68 -26.19 2.07 26.96
N TYR A 69 -26.61 1.12 26.12
CA TYR A 69 -26.81 1.37 24.68
C TYR A 69 -27.84 2.48 24.41
N ALA A 70 -28.83 2.64 25.31
CA ALA A 70 -29.78 3.75 25.26
C ALA A 70 -29.09 5.12 25.26
N GLU A 71 -28.00 5.24 26.04
CA GLU A 71 -27.18 6.46 26.21
C GLU A 71 -25.97 6.49 25.26
N ALA A 72 -25.90 5.56 24.30
CA ALA A 72 -24.80 5.47 23.35
C ALA A 72 -24.58 6.81 22.63
N PRO A 73 -23.31 7.28 22.54
CA PRO A 73 -22.96 8.46 21.77
C PRO A 73 -23.48 8.40 20.34
N THR A 74 -23.79 9.57 19.77
CA THR A 74 -24.34 9.68 18.41
C THR A 74 -23.45 9.04 17.35
N TRP A 75 -22.13 9.10 17.51
CA TRP A 75 -21.18 8.48 16.58
C TRP A 75 -21.38 6.96 16.49
N ILE A 76 -21.65 6.26 17.60
CA ILE A 76 -21.92 4.81 17.57
C ILE A 76 -23.12 4.52 16.68
N LYS A 77 -24.22 5.25 16.88
CA LYS A 77 -25.46 5.10 16.08
C LYS A 77 -25.26 5.48 14.60
N ASN A 78 -24.38 6.43 14.30
CA ASN A 78 -24.06 6.81 12.91
C ASN A 78 -23.31 5.70 12.17
N TRP A 79 -22.30 5.13 12.83
CA TRP A 79 -21.43 4.09 12.26
C TRP A 79 -22.03 2.68 12.34
N GLU A 80 -23.03 2.47 13.21
CA GLU A 80 -23.84 1.24 13.22
C GLU A 80 -24.70 1.11 11.96
N LYS A 81 -25.26 2.23 11.46
CA LYS A 81 -26.03 2.25 10.21
C LYS A 81 -25.23 1.81 8.99
N THR A 82 -23.90 1.96 9.03
CA THR A 82 -23.02 1.54 7.94
C THR A 82 -22.57 0.08 8.07
N GLY A 83 -22.87 -0.58 9.19
CA GLY A 83 -22.41 -1.93 9.51
C GLY A 83 -20.94 -2.00 9.91
N LEU A 84 -20.27 -0.85 10.12
CA LEU A 84 -18.87 -0.77 10.53
C LEU A 84 -18.71 -0.78 12.06
N ILE A 85 -19.81 -0.57 12.77
CA ILE A 85 -19.95 -0.90 14.20
C ILE A 85 -21.09 -1.89 14.35
N GLU A 86 -20.86 -2.94 15.11
CA GLU A 86 -21.89 -3.91 15.48
C GLU A 86 -21.91 -4.03 17.01
N PHE A 87 -23.11 -4.01 17.58
CA PHE A 87 -23.35 -4.28 18.99
C PHE A 87 -24.18 -5.55 19.13
N ASN A 88 -23.77 -6.45 20.02
CA ASN A 88 -24.47 -7.67 20.37
C ASN A 88 -24.41 -7.85 21.88
N ASP A 89 -25.54 -7.56 22.53
CA ASP A 89 -25.72 -7.77 23.96
C ASP A 89 -25.69 -9.27 24.29
N LYS A 90 -24.61 -9.74 24.93
CA LYS A 90 -24.42 -11.16 25.24
C LYS A 90 -24.93 -11.51 26.62
N ASN A 91 -24.82 -10.59 27.57
CA ASN A 91 -25.15 -10.81 28.98
C ASN A 91 -26.58 -10.37 29.34
N GLY A 92 -27.28 -9.67 28.43
CA GLY A 92 -28.64 -9.18 28.58
C GLY A 92 -28.77 -7.95 29.48
N ASP A 93 -27.68 -7.23 29.75
CA ASP A 93 -27.67 -6.06 30.64
C ASP A 93 -27.98 -4.74 29.91
N GLY A 94 -28.04 -4.76 28.56
CA GLY A 94 -28.29 -3.59 27.73
C GLY A 94 -27.13 -2.58 27.66
N ASN A 95 -25.95 -2.94 28.18
CA ASN A 95 -24.74 -2.13 28.13
C ASN A 95 -23.86 -2.54 26.95
N MET A 96 -23.08 -1.59 26.46
CA MET A 96 -22.04 -1.81 25.48
C MET A 96 -20.73 -2.03 26.20
N TYR A 97 -20.11 -3.18 25.96
CA TYR A 97 -18.78 -3.47 26.50
C TYR A 97 -17.78 -3.84 25.40
N TYR A 98 -16.66 -3.12 25.36
CA TYR A 98 -15.55 -3.38 24.44
C TYR A 98 -14.37 -4.03 25.16
N ALA A 99 -14.02 -5.24 24.75
CA ALA A 99 -12.91 -6.02 25.30
C ALA A 99 -12.11 -6.74 24.20
N ALA A 100 -11.03 -7.41 24.60
CA ALA A 100 -10.31 -8.29 23.69
C ALA A 100 -11.17 -9.51 23.31
N GLY A 101 -11.18 -9.85 22.02
CA GLY A 101 -11.87 -11.02 21.48
C GLY A 101 -12.93 -10.67 20.42
N SER A 102 -13.58 -11.70 19.87
CA SER A 102 -14.59 -11.54 18.83
C SER A 102 -15.99 -11.41 19.42
N ILE A 103 -16.82 -10.57 18.81
CA ILE A 103 -18.25 -10.50 19.12
C ILE A 103 -18.97 -11.84 18.84
N THR A 104 -18.40 -12.67 17.97
CA THR A 104 -18.94 -14.00 17.63
C THR A 104 -18.46 -15.12 18.56
N ASP A 105 -17.46 -14.86 19.42
CA ASP A 105 -16.95 -15.86 20.36
C ASP A 105 -17.82 -15.88 21.62
N PRO A 106 -18.49 -17.00 21.95
CA PRO A 106 -19.32 -17.10 23.15
C PRO A 106 -18.55 -16.89 24.46
N ASN A 107 -17.23 -17.15 24.47
CA ASN A 107 -16.40 -17.02 25.67
C ASN A 107 -15.78 -15.61 25.81
N SER A 108 -15.94 -14.75 24.81
CA SER A 108 -15.43 -13.38 24.86
C SER A 108 -16.47 -12.45 25.49
N ALA A 109 -16.03 -11.67 26.49
CA ALA A 109 -16.83 -10.58 27.06
C ALA A 109 -17.05 -9.41 26.08
N ASN A 110 -16.42 -9.42 24.89
CA ASN A 110 -16.58 -8.33 23.92
C ASN A 110 -17.97 -8.36 23.27
N GLU A 111 -18.68 -7.25 23.36
CA GLU A 111 -20.04 -7.03 22.84
C GLU A 111 -20.09 -6.00 21.72
N VAL A 112 -19.00 -5.25 21.50
CA VAL A 112 -18.89 -4.26 20.44
C VAL A 112 -17.77 -4.63 19.46
N LYS A 113 -18.11 -4.71 18.19
CA LYS A 113 -17.14 -4.82 17.09
C LYS A 113 -17.03 -3.46 16.42
N VAL A 114 -15.81 -2.91 16.40
CA VAL A 114 -15.49 -1.69 15.67
C VAL A 114 -14.52 -2.02 14.56
N ASP A 115 -14.88 -1.67 13.32
CA ASP A 115 -13.99 -1.82 12.19
C ASP A 115 -12.74 -0.92 12.37
N ARG A 116 -11.57 -1.48 12.06
CA ARG A 116 -10.30 -0.77 12.25
C ARG A 116 -10.10 0.36 11.23
N ASP A 117 -10.72 0.25 10.06
CA ASP A 117 -10.55 1.19 8.95
C ASP A 117 -11.33 2.50 9.19
N ILE A 118 -12.27 2.54 10.15
CA ILE A 118 -13.03 3.75 10.48
C ILE A 118 -12.40 4.63 11.56
N MET A 119 -11.43 4.11 12.33
CA MET A 119 -10.94 4.77 13.56
C MET A 119 -10.50 6.23 13.32
N VAL A 120 -9.80 6.50 12.21
CA VAL A 120 -9.31 7.85 11.90
C VAL A 120 -10.44 8.79 11.45
N LEU A 121 -11.42 8.27 10.69
CA LEU A 121 -12.55 9.05 10.20
C LEU A 121 -13.58 9.33 11.30
N ALA A 122 -13.78 8.38 12.21
CA ALA A 122 -14.67 8.51 13.36
C ALA A 122 -14.05 9.37 14.48
N ASN A 123 -12.72 9.51 14.54
CA ASN A 123 -12.04 10.22 15.63
C ASN A 123 -12.56 11.65 15.91
N PRO A 124 -12.84 12.51 14.89
CA PRO A 124 -13.46 13.81 15.13
C PRO A 124 -14.84 13.73 15.80
N GLU A 125 -15.64 12.70 15.50
CA GLU A 125 -16.93 12.46 16.15
C GLU A 125 -16.73 11.91 17.57
N ILE A 126 -15.80 10.97 17.76
CA ILE A 126 -15.43 10.41 19.07
C ILE A 126 -14.95 11.52 20.02
N ALA A 127 -14.21 12.48 19.50
CA ALA A 127 -13.70 13.63 20.24
C ALA A 127 -14.71 14.78 20.42
N ASN A 128 -15.98 14.60 20.00
CA ASN A 128 -17.03 15.62 20.06
C ASN A 128 -16.64 16.96 19.39
N LEU A 129 -15.92 16.90 18.27
CA LEU A 129 -15.54 18.11 17.53
C LEU A 129 -16.73 18.71 16.77
N PRO A 130 -16.71 20.01 16.46
CA PRO A 130 -17.76 20.66 15.68
C PRO A 130 -17.98 20.01 14.30
N ALA A 131 -19.22 20.01 13.83
CA ALA A 131 -19.63 19.40 12.55
C ALA A 131 -18.78 19.84 11.33
N TRP A 132 -18.34 21.10 11.30
CA TRP A 132 -17.50 21.60 10.21
C TRP A 132 -16.10 20.96 10.20
N VAL A 133 -15.56 20.57 11.36
CA VAL A 133 -14.27 19.85 11.46
C VAL A 133 -14.43 18.43 10.94
N ILE A 134 -15.50 17.75 11.37
CA ILE A 134 -15.84 16.40 10.90
C ILE A 134 -15.98 16.40 9.36
N ALA A 135 -16.73 17.36 8.82
CA ALA A 135 -16.92 17.51 7.38
C ALA A 135 -15.61 17.78 6.63
N LEU A 136 -14.71 18.60 7.19
CA LEU A 136 -13.42 18.90 6.57
C LEU A 136 -12.50 17.67 6.54
N VAL A 137 -12.47 16.88 7.62
CA VAL A 137 -11.69 15.64 7.68
C VAL A 137 -12.25 14.61 6.69
N ALA A 138 -13.57 14.42 6.66
CA ALA A 138 -14.22 13.52 5.71
C ALA A 138 -13.96 13.94 4.25
N ALA A 139 -14.10 15.23 3.93
CA ALA A 139 -13.82 15.77 2.60
C ALA A 139 -12.35 15.59 2.21
N GLY A 140 -11.41 15.82 3.15
CA GLY A 140 -9.99 15.58 2.94
C GLY A 140 -9.66 14.11 2.66
N GLY A 141 -10.28 13.19 3.42
CA GLY A 141 -10.14 11.75 3.20
C GLY A 141 -10.63 11.31 1.81
N VAL A 142 -11.81 11.78 1.41
CA VAL A 142 -12.37 11.52 0.07
C VAL A 142 -11.48 12.11 -1.02
N ALA A 143 -11.00 13.35 -0.85
CA ALA A 143 -10.11 14.00 -1.81
C ALA A 143 -8.78 13.24 -1.97
N ALA A 144 -8.19 12.75 -0.88
CA ALA A 144 -6.96 11.95 -0.91
C ALA A 144 -7.16 10.60 -1.64
N ALA A 145 -8.27 9.91 -1.37
CA ALA A 145 -8.64 8.67 -2.03
C ALA A 145 -8.82 8.89 -3.54
N LEU A 146 -9.64 9.86 -3.94
CA LEU A 146 -9.91 10.17 -5.34
C LEU A 146 -8.66 10.60 -6.11
N SER A 147 -7.78 11.39 -5.49
CA SER A 147 -6.50 11.82 -6.08
C SER A 147 -5.61 10.61 -6.42
N THR A 148 -5.52 9.65 -5.49
CA THR A 148 -4.73 8.43 -5.67
C THR A 148 -5.36 7.50 -6.71
N SER A 149 -6.67 7.29 -6.64
CA SER A 149 -7.42 6.46 -7.58
C SER A 149 -7.30 6.97 -9.01
N ALA A 150 -7.43 8.28 -9.23
CA ALA A 150 -7.28 8.87 -10.56
C ALA A 150 -5.87 8.65 -11.14
N GLY A 151 -4.83 8.83 -10.32
CA GLY A 151 -3.45 8.59 -10.73
C GLY A 151 -3.18 7.13 -11.09
N LEU A 152 -3.61 6.18 -10.26
CA LEU A 152 -3.41 4.75 -10.51
C LEU A 152 -4.23 4.26 -11.71
N LEU A 153 -5.44 4.78 -11.92
CA LEU A 153 -6.25 4.46 -13.11
C LEU A 153 -5.57 4.91 -14.39
N LEU A 154 -4.94 6.09 -14.40
CA LEU A 154 -4.14 6.55 -15.53
C LEU A 154 -2.99 5.57 -15.80
N VAL A 155 -2.24 5.18 -14.76
CA VAL A 155 -1.11 4.24 -14.89
C VAL A 155 -1.57 2.89 -15.44
N ILE A 156 -2.66 2.31 -14.91
CA ILE A 156 -3.24 1.06 -15.42
C ILE A 156 -3.62 1.21 -16.90
N SER A 157 -4.33 2.29 -17.22
CA SER A 157 -4.76 2.61 -18.58
C SER A 157 -3.59 2.67 -19.55
N THR A 158 -2.52 3.40 -19.21
CA THR A 158 -1.33 3.53 -20.08
C THR A 158 -0.52 2.24 -20.13
N SER A 159 -0.40 1.49 -19.04
CA SER A 159 0.31 0.21 -19.05
C SER A 159 -0.40 -0.83 -19.92
N VAL A 160 -1.74 -0.83 -19.98
CA VAL A 160 -2.48 -1.72 -20.88
C VAL A 160 -2.42 -1.21 -22.33
N SER A 161 -2.71 0.07 -22.58
CA SER A 161 -2.80 0.58 -23.97
C SER A 161 -1.44 0.75 -24.64
N HIS A 162 -0.48 1.35 -23.94
CA HIS A 162 0.82 1.71 -24.49
C HIS A 162 1.86 0.61 -24.28
N ASP A 163 2.03 0.13 -23.05
CA ASP A 163 3.12 -0.82 -22.75
C ASP A 163 2.80 -2.26 -23.18
N LEU A 164 1.57 -2.72 -22.93
CA LEU A 164 1.15 -4.07 -23.29
C LEU A 164 0.73 -4.13 -24.76
N LEU A 165 -0.24 -3.32 -25.17
CA LEU A 165 -0.77 -3.37 -26.54
C LEU A 165 0.18 -2.73 -27.54
N LYS A 166 0.37 -1.41 -27.53
CA LYS A 166 1.15 -0.73 -28.58
C LYS A 166 2.60 -1.19 -28.62
N ARG A 167 3.29 -1.31 -27.50
CA ARG A 167 4.72 -1.65 -27.50
C ARG A 167 5.01 -3.13 -27.76
N ASN A 168 4.16 -4.06 -27.32
CA ASN A 168 4.46 -5.50 -27.39
C ASN A 168 3.55 -6.30 -28.33
N PHE A 169 2.21 -6.16 -28.25
CA PHE A 169 1.28 -7.03 -28.99
C PHE A 169 0.81 -6.49 -30.35
N ALA A 170 0.63 -5.17 -30.48
CA ALA A 170 0.09 -4.51 -31.66
C ALA A 170 0.82 -3.18 -31.95
N PRO A 171 2.08 -3.22 -32.45
CA PRO A 171 2.90 -2.03 -32.76
C PRO A 171 2.25 -1.00 -33.68
N ASN A 172 1.40 -1.45 -34.59
CA ASN A 172 0.78 -0.61 -35.62
C ASN A 172 -0.64 -0.16 -35.24
N ILE A 173 -1.01 -0.19 -33.96
CA ILE A 173 -2.30 0.31 -33.51
C ILE A 173 -2.41 1.82 -33.72
N SER A 174 -3.55 2.28 -34.25
CA SER A 174 -3.79 3.72 -34.40
C SER A 174 -4.00 4.39 -33.04
N ASP A 175 -3.63 5.67 -32.93
CA ASP A 175 -3.78 6.43 -31.67
C ASP A 175 -5.25 6.51 -31.20
N LYS A 176 -6.20 6.52 -32.15
CA LYS A 176 -7.64 6.45 -31.83
C LYS A 176 -8.01 5.12 -31.18
N ALA A 177 -7.49 4.01 -31.69
CA ALA A 177 -7.74 2.69 -31.13
C ALA A 177 -7.02 2.53 -29.78
N GLU A 178 -5.78 2.99 -29.65
CA GLU A 178 -5.04 3.02 -28.39
C GLU A 178 -5.82 3.76 -27.29
N LEU A 179 -6.34 4.96 -27.59
CA LEU A 179 -7.18 5.72 -26.65
C LEU A 179 -8.48 4.98 -26.29
N GLY A 180 -9.03 4.21 -27.23
CA GLY A 180 -10.17 3.32 -26.99
C GLY A 180 -9.85 2.23 -25.97
N TYR A 181 -8.73 1.52 -26.15
CA TYR A 181 -8.28 0.49 -25.21
C TYR A 181 -7.88 1.06 -23.85
N ALA A 182 -7.28 2.24 -23.81
CA ALA A 182 -6.98 2.98 -22.58
C ALA A 182 -8.25 3.19 -21.74
N ARG A 183 -9.31 3.75 -22.36
CA ARG A 183 -10.60 3.96 -21.69
C ARG A 183 -11.28 2.66 -21.29
N LEU A 184 -11.19 1.62 -22.12
CA LEU A 184 -11.72 0.29 -21.79
C LEU A 184 -11.01 -0.29 -20.57
N ALA A 185 -9.67 -0.24 -20.53
CA ALA A 185 -8.88 -0.71 -19.40
C ALA A 185 -9.22 0.03 -18.11
N ALA A 186 -9.36 1.36 -18.17
CA ALA A 186 -9.81 2.16 -17.03
C ALA A 186 -11.23 1.77 -16.57
N GLY A 187 -12.16 1.57 -17.50
CA GLY A 187 -13.52 1.14 -17.19
C GLY A 187 -13.58 -0.24 -16.52
N VAL A 188 -12.83 -1.21 -17.06
CA VAL A 188 -12.71 -2.55 -16.46
C VAL A 188 -12.09 -2.48 -15.06
N ALA A 189 -11.03 -1.68 -14.90
CA ALA A 189 -10.39 -1.49 -13.59
C ALA A 189 -11.37 -0.88 -12.56
N ILE A 190 -12.22 0.08 -12.95
CA ILE A 190 -13.25 0.67 -12.08
C ILE A 190 -14.28 -0.39 -11.67
N VAL A 191 -14.74 -1.25 -12.60
CA VAL A 191 -15.71 -2.31 -12.29
C VAL A 191 -15.12 -3.31 -11.28
N ILE A 192 -13.86 -3.74 -11.50
CA ILE A 192 -13.16 -4.66 -10.60
C ILE A 192 -12.95 -4.01 -9.22
N ALA A 193 -12.48 -2.75 -9.20
CA ALA A 193 -12.28 -2.01 -7.95
C ALA A 193 -13.60 -1.78 -7.21
N GLY A 194 -14.68 -1.48 -7.90
CA GLY A 194 -16.02 -1.33 -7.33
C GLY A 194 -16.53 -2.64 -6.72
N TYR A 195 -16.33 -3.77 -7.41
CA TYR A 195 -16.68 -5.08 -6.87
C TYR A 195 -15.93 -5.41 -5.57
N PHE A 196 -14.61 -5.21 -5.54
CA PHE A 196 -13.81 -5.44 -4.33
C PHE A 196 -14.02 -4.38 -3.25
N GLY A 197 -14.49 -3.17 -3.62
CA GLY A 197 -14.91 -2.15 -2.65
C GLY A 197 -16.18 -2.55 -1.91
N ILE A 198 -17.10 -3.25 -2.56
CA ILE A 198 -18.32 -3.80 -1.95
C ILE A 198 -18.02 -5.08 -1.17
N ASN A 199 -17.17 -5.95 -1.72
CA ASN A 199 -16.79 -7.24 -1.15
C ASN A 199 -15.27 -7.28 -0.86
N PRO A 200 -14.79 -6.59 0.18
CA PRO A 200 -13.36 -6.56 0.48
C PRO A 200 -12.86 -7.95 0.90
N PRO A 201 -11.79 -8.49 0.29
CA PRO A 201 -11.24 -9.81 0.62
C PRO A 201 -10.52 -9.85 1.99
N GLY A 202 -10.45 -8.70 2.66
CA GLY A 202 -9.83 -8.46 3.95
C GLY A 202 -9.72 -6.95 4.17
N PHE A 203 -9.14 -6.54 5.30
CA PHE A 203 -8.89 -5.12 5.56
C PHE A 203 -8.05 -4.50 4.44
N VAL A 204 -8.35 -3.25 4.10
CA VAL A 204 -7.71 -2.56 2.97
C VAL A 204 -6.19 -2.55 3.13
N ALA A 205 -5.71 -2.35 4.35
CA ALA A 205 -4.28 -2.37 4.68
C ALA A 205 -3.58 -3.70 4.32
N GLN A 206 -4.26 -4.85 4.40
CA GLN A 206 -3.68 -6.15 4.05
C GLN A 206 -3.50 -6.30 2.55
N VAL A 207 -4.51 -5.92 1.77
CA VAL A 207 -4.46 -5.96 0.30
C VAL A 207 -3.34 -5.05 -0.22
N VAL A 208 -3.23 -3.86 0.38
CA VAL A 208 -2.15 -2.91 0.11
C VAL A 208 -0.79 -3.52 0.44
N ALA A 209 -0.65 -4.16 1.61
CA ALA A 209 0.60 -4.81 2.00
C ALA A 209 1.04 -5.90 1.01
N PHE A 210 0.11 -6.66 0.44
CA PHE A 210 0.43 -7.66 -0.60
C PHE A 210 0.97 -7.00 -1.87
N ALA A 211 0.29 -5.98 -2.38
CA ALA A 211 0.71 -5.28 -3.60
C ALA A 211 2.13 -4.68 -3.45
N PHE A 212 2.39 -4.01 -2.32
CA PHE A 212 3.71 -3.45 -2.02
C PHE A 212 4.75 -4.53 -1.72
N GLY A 213 4.36 -5.63 -1.08
CA GLY A 213 5.24 -6.77 -0.83
C GLY A 213 5.74 -7.41 -2.12
N LEU A 214 4.86 -7.59 -3.11
CA LEU A 214 5.19 -8.09 -4.45
C LEU A 214 6.05 -7.09 -5.23
N ALA A 215 5.77 -5.79 -5.12
CA ALA A 215 6.62 -4.76 -5.75
C ALA A 215 8.02 -4.72 -5.12
N ALA A 216 8.12 -4.86 -3.80
CA ALA A 216 9.38 -4.92 -3.07
C ALA A 216 10.20 -6.15 -3.45
N SER A 217 9.56 -7.30 -3.65
CA SER A 217 10.25 -8.53 -4.03
C SER A 217 10.55 -8.65 -5.53
N SER A 218 10.06 -7.75 -6.38
CA SER A 218 10.26 -7.79 -7.83
C SER A 218 11.04 -6.59 -8.36
N PHE A 219 10.39 -5.44 -8.48
CA PHE A 219 10.92 -4.28 -9.18
C PHE A 219 12.07 -3.62 -8.42
N PHE A 220 11.99 -3.54 -7.09
CA PHE A 220 13.00 -2.81 -6.33
C PHE A 220 14.42 -3.38 -6.51
N PRO A 221 14.69 -4.69 -6.31
CA PRO A 221 16.01 -5.26 -6.57
C PRO A 221 16.48 -5.04 -8.00
N ALA A 222 15.59 -5.25 -8.99
CA ALA A 222 15.93 -5.09 -10.41
C ALA A 222 16.35 -3.64 -10.73
N ILE A 223 15.62 -2.65 -10.21
CA ILE A 223 15.92 -1.22 -10.37
C ILE A 223 17.23 -0.87 -9.67
N ILE A 224 17.43 -1.29 -8.42
CA ILE A 224 18.67 -1.01 -7.67
C ILE A 224 19.87 -1.62 -8.38
N MET A 225 19.79 -2.88 -8.80
CA MET A 225 20.89 -3.53 -9.50
C MET A 225 21.13 -2.90 -10.87
N GLY A 226 20.09 -2.51 -11.62
CA GLY A 226 20.26 -1.81 -12.90
C GLY A 226 20.87 -0.41 -12.75
N ILE A 227 20.50 0.33 -11.70
CA ILE A 227 21.03 1.66 -11.44
C ILE A 227 22.46 1.59 -10.90
N PHE A 228 22.81 0.65 -10.03
CA PHE A 228 24.09 0.60 -9.32
C PHE A 228 25.11 -0.41 -9.89
N SER A 229 24.70 -1.37 -10.72
CA SER A 229 25.59 -2.25 -11.49
C SER A 229 25.53 -1.96 -12.99
N LYS A 230 26.67 -1.62 -13.60
CA LYS A 230 26.76 -1.40 -15.05
C LYS A 230 26.62 -2.69 -15.86
N ARG A 231 26.93 -3.83 -15.25
CA ARG A 231 27.03 -5.14 -15.92
C ARG A 231 25.74 -5.96 -15.82
N MET A 232 24.80 -5.58 -14.95
CA MET A 232 23.59 -6.37 -14.67
C MET A 232 22.78 -6.59 -15.95
N ASN A 233 22.57 -7.86 -16.30
CA ASN A 233 21.87 -8.27 -17.51
C ASN A 233 20.36 -8.51 -17.27
N ASP A 234 19.63 -8.69 -18.37
CA ASP A 234 18.19 -8.98 -18.38
C ASP A 234 17.89 -10.36 -17.79
N LYS A 235 18.66 -11.40 -18.12
CA LYS A 235 18.47 -12.78 -17.63
C LYS A 235 18.47 -12.86 -16.09
N GLY A 236 19.45 -12.23 -15.46
CA GLY A 236 19.58 -12.12 -14.01
C GLY A 236 18.44 -11.32 -13.39
N ALA A 237 18.13 -10.15 -13.96
CA ALA A 237 17.02 -9.33 -13.48
C ALA A 237 15.67 -10.06 -13.54
N VAL A 238 15.37 -10.74 -14.66
CA VAL A 238 14.13 -11.50 -14.86
C VAL A 238 14.06 -12.70 -13.91
N ALA A 239 15.14 -13.47 -13.76
CA ALA A 239 15.18 -14.60 -12.83
C ALA A 239 14.99 -14.13 -11.37
N GLY A 240 15.60 -13.01 -10.99
CA GLY A 240 15.39 -12.34 -9.72
C GLY A 240 13.92 -11.98 -9.49
N MET A 241 13.31 -11.27 -10.46
CA MET A 241 11.90 -10.87 -10.38
C MET A 241 10.96 -12.08 -10.24
N ILE A 242 11.13 -13.10 -11.07
CA ILE A 242 10.29 -14.31 -11.02
C ILE A 242 10.44 -15.01 -9.67
N SER A 243 11.67 -15.19 -9.18
CA SER A 243 11.92 -15.88 -7.91
C SER A 243 11.37 -15.13 -6.69
N GLY A 244 11.54 -13.80 -6.64
CA GLY A 244 10.98 -12.97 -5.58
C GLY A 244 9.45 -12.91 -5.59
N ILE A 245 8.83 -12.78 -6.76
CA ILE A 245 7.36 -12.83 -6.90
C ILE A 245 6.85 -14.21 -6.49
N ALA A 246 7.44 -15.28 -7.01
CA ALA A 246 7.01 -16.64 -6.70
C ALA A 246 7.12 -16.95 -5.21
N PHE A 247 8.23 -16.58 -4.57
CA PHE A 247 8.41 -16.77 -3.13
C PHE A 247 7.38 -15.99 -2.31
N THR A 248 7.24 -14.69 -2.58
CA THR A 248 6.30 -13.84 -1.85
C THR A 248 4.85 -14.26 -2.08
N ALA A 249 4.46 -14.55 -3.32
CA ALA A 249 3.12 -15.00 -3.66
C ALA A 249 2.81 -16.37 -3.05
N ALA A 250 3.73 -17.34 -3.12
CA ALA A 250 3.51 -18.66 -2.54
C ALA A 250 3.25 -18.60 -1.03
N TYR A 251 4.02 -17.79 -0.31
CA TYR A 251 3.84 -17.60 1.13
C TYR A 251 2.49 -16.93 1.46
N ILE A 252 2.11 -15.89 0.73
CA ILE A 252 0.81 -15.21 0.90
C ILE A 252 -0.33 -16.17 0.57
N ILE A 253 -0.27 -16.86 -0.57
CA ILE A 253 -1.29 -17.80 -1.02
C ILE A 253 -1.48 -18.92 0.00
N TYR A 254 -0.38 -19.48 0.51
CA TYR A 254 -0.43 -20.54 1.51
C TYR A 254 -1.18 -20.10 2.78
N PHE A 255 -0.78 -19.00 3.41
CA PHE A 255 -1.37 -18.58 4.67
C PHE A 255 -2.72 -17.89 4.54
N LYS A 256 -3.07 -17.29 3.40
CA LYS A 256 -4.31 -16.51 3.26
C LYS A 256 -5.42 -17.24 2.51
N PHE A 257 -5.08 -18.17 1.63
CA PHE A 257 -6.06 -18.82 0.76
C PHE A 257 -6.08 -20.34 0.94
N VAL A 258 -4.93 -20.99 1.12
CA VAL A 258 -4.85 -22.47 1.21
C VAL A 258 -5.06 -22.96 2.64
N ASN A 259 -4.38 -22.36 3.61
CA ASN A 259 -4.48 -22.74 5.02
C ASN A 259 -4.58 -21.50 5.95
N PRO A 260 -5.74 -20.80 5.95
CA PRO A 260 -5.97 -19.65 6.82
C PRO A 260 -5.84 -19.97 8.31
N ALA A 261 -6.20 -21.18 8.73
CA ALA A 261 -6.10 -21.61 10.13
C ALA A 261 -4.65 -21.67 10.63
N ALA A 262 -3.69 -21.96 9.74
CA ALA A 262 -2.28 -21.95 10.08
C ALA A 262 -1.68 -20.52 10.17
N ASN A 263 -2.42 -19.46 9.83
CA ASN A 263 -1.95 -18.08 9.87
C ASN A 263 -1.87 -17.53 11.30
N VAL A 264 -1.00 -18.13 12.10
CA VAL A 264 -0.70 -17.75 13.48
C VAL A 264 0.81 -17.50 13.63
N PRO A 265 1.23 -16.61 14.56
CA PRO A 265 2.63 -16.26 14.76
C PRO A 265 3.59 -17.45 14.92
N ALA A 266 3.11 -18.54 15.51
CA ALA A 266 3.90 -19.76 15.71
C ALA A 266 4.34 -20.44 14.40
N ASN A 267 3.56 -20.29 13.32
CA ASN A 267 3.83 -20.91 12.02
C ASN A 267 4.56 -19.96 11.06
N TRP A 268 4.72 -18.70 11.43
CA TRP A 268 5.35 -17.70 10.58
C TRP A 268 6.85 -17.89 10.53
N TRP A 269 7.41 -17.90 9.32
CA TRP A 269 8.84 -17.98 9.13
C TRP A 269 9.51 -16.73 9.69
N PHE A 270 10.44 -16.92 10.62
CA PHE A 270 11.13 -15.84 11.34
C PHE A 270 10.17 -14.85 12.03
N GLY A 271 8.95 -15.29 12.36
CA GLY A 271 7.91 -14.42 12.94
C GLY A 271 7.36 -13.36 11.97
N ILE A 272 7.60 -13.52 10.66
CA ILE A 272 7.16 -12.56 9.64
C ILE A 272 5.78 -12.96 9.12
N SER A 273 4.81 -12.09 9.32
CA SER A 273 3.46 -12.29 8.81
C SER A 273 3.44 -12.29 7.27
N PRO A 274 2.41 -12.90 6.64
CA PRO A 274 2.27 -12.90 5.18
C PRO A 274 2.32 -11.50 4.54
N GLU A 275 1.82 -10.48 5.23
CA GLU A 275 1.85 -9.08 4.80
C GLU A 275 3.28 -8.49 4.77
N GLY A 276 4.19 -9.01 5.62
CA GLY A 276 5.57 -8.53 5.74
C GLY A 276 6.59 -9.29 4.88
N ILE A 277 6.22 -10.44 4.32
CA ILE A 277 7.14 -11.40 3.70
C ILE A 277 7.86 -10.88 2.45
N GLY A 278 7.34 -9.81 1.83
CA GLY A 278 7.97 -9.15 0.68
C GLY A 278 9.42 -8.74 0.93
N THR A 279 9.81 -8.47 2.19
CA THR A 279 11.21 -8.19 2.55
C THR A 279 12.12 -9.40 2.33
N LEU A 280 11.67 -10.61 2.68
CA LEU A 280 12.43 -11.83 2.41
C LEU A 280 12.42 -12.16 0.91
N GLY A 281 11.29 -11.95 0.23
CA GLY A 281 11.22 -12.10 -1.23
C GLY A 281 12.20 -11.18 -1.97
N MET A 282 12.41 -9.96 -1.47
CA MET A 282 13.42 -9.04 -1.98
C MET A 282 14.84 -9.60 -1.83
N LEU A 283 15.18 -10.19 -0.68
CA LEU A 283 16.48 -10.83 -0.47
C LEU A 283 16.68 -12.04 -1.39
N VAL A 284 15.63 -12.85 -1.57
CA VAL A 284 15.62 -13.96 -2.54
C VAL A 284 15.90 -13.44 -3.95
N ASN A 285 15.21 -12.38 -4.37
CA ASN A 285 15.44 -11.76 -5.67
C ASN A 285 16.89 -11.29 -5.83
N PHE A 286 17.45 -10.53 -4.87
CA PHE A 286 18.86 -10.13 -4.94
C PHE A 286 19.81 -11.33 -5.08
N ALA A 287 19.59 -12.38 -4.30
CA ALA A 287 20.43 -13.57 -4.32
C ALA A 287 20.35 -14.31 -5.67
N VAL A 288 19.13 -14.54 -6.17
CA VAL A 288 18.90 -15.23 -7.45
C VAL A 288 19.38 -14.38 -8.62
N ALA A 289 19.06 -13.09 -8.64
CA ALA A 289 19.50 -12.19 -9.69
C ALA A 289 21.01 -12.14 -9.79
N TYR A 290 21.70 -11.98 -8.65
CA TYR A 290 23.15 -11.97 -8.61
C TYR A 290 23.77 -13.32 -9.00
N GLY A 291 23.18 -14.43 -8.54
CA GLY A 291 23.61 -15.78 -8.88
C GLY A 291 23.50 -16.06 -10.38
N VAL A 292 22.34 -15.77 -10.97
CA VAL A 292 22.10 -15.95 -12.41
C VAL A 292 22.96 -14.99 -13.22
N PHE A 293 23.08 -13.73 -12.80
CA PHE A 293 23.96 -12.74 -13.44
C PHE A 293 25.41 -13.25 -13.54
N LYS A 294 25.95 -13.87 -12.49
CA LYS A 294 27.30 -14.45 -12.52
C LYS A 294 27.46 -15.63 -13.48
N MET A 295 26.37 -16.30 -13.81
CA MET A 295 26.35 -17.46 -14.70
C MET A 295 25.95 -17.11 -16.14
N THR A 296 25.70 -15.83 -16.42
CA THR A 296 25.19 -15.35 -17.73
C THR A 296 26.01 -14.17 -18.24
N ASP A 297 25.82 -13.84 -19.52
CA ASP A 297 26.59 -12.79 -20.21
C ASP A 297 26.26 -11.40 -19.67
N GLU A 298 27.24 -10.51 -19.63
CA GLU A 298 27.01 -9.13 -19.18
C GLU A 298 26.02 -8.36 -20.07
N ALA A 299 25.49 -7.26 -19.53
CA ALA A 299 24.73 -6.31 -20.33
C ALA A 299 25.55 -5.82 -21.55
N PRO A 300 24.93 -5.61 -22.73
CA PRO A 300 25.60 -5.05 -23.90
C PRO A 300 26.30 -3.72 -23.59
N GLN A 301 27.44 -3.46 -24.25
CA GLN A 301 28.25 -2.25 -24.00
C GLN A 301 27.45 -0.95 -24.09
N GLU A 302 26.55 -0.82 -25.07
CA GLU A 302 25.65 0.31 -25.23
C GLU A 302 24.82 0.59 -23.96
N ILE A 303 24.33 -0.47 -23.30
CA ILE A 303 23.56 -0.36 -22.05
C ILE A 303 24.48 0.05 -20.89
N GLN A 304 25.70 -0.49 -20.83
CA GLN A 304 26.66 -0.13 -19.79
C GLN A 304 27.03 1.37 -19.89
N GLU A 305 27.25 1.86 -21.10
CA GLU A 305 27.54 3.27 -21.40
C GLU A 305 26.35 4.17 -21.09
N MET A 306 25.14 3.75 -21.43
CA MET A 306 23.92 4.47 -21.07
C MET A 306 23.80 4.64 -19.55
N VAL A 307 23.98 3.56 -18.77
CA VAL A 307 23.92 3.60 -17.30
C VAL A 307 25.00 4.54 -16.74
N GLU A 308 26.20 4.52 -17.31
CA GLU A 308 27.29 5.41 -16.91
C GLU A 308 26.98 6.89 -17.17
N SER A 309 26.40 7.20 -18.33
CA SER A 309 26.01 8.57 -18.69
C SER A 309 24.91 9.15 -17.79
N ILE A 310 24.00 8.29 -17.28
CA ILE A 310 22.94 8.69 -16.34
C ILE A 310 23.52 8.99 -14.96
N ARG A 311 24.55 8.25 -14.52
CA ARG A 311 25.21 8.48 -13.23
C ARG A 311 26.06 9.74 -13.20
N PHE A 312 26.71 10.04 -14.32
CA PHE A 312 27.56 11.22 -14.49
C PHE A 312 26.97 12.12 -15.58
N PRO A 313 25.94 12.92 -15.26
CA PRO A 313 25.37 13.84 -16.24
C PRO A 313 26.46 14.77 -16.78
N LYS A 314 26.58 14.83 -18.11
CA LYS A 314 27.51 15.74 -18.80
C LYS A 314 27.30 17.17 -18.27
N GLY A 315 28.37 17.78 -17.77
CA GLY A 315 28.35 19.14 -17.19
C GLY A 315 28.66 19.22 -15.69
N ALA A 316 28.82 18.11 -14.97
CA ALA A 316 29.26 18.14 -13.56
C ALA A 316 30.76 18.46 -13.37
N GLY A 317 31.55 18.47 -14.46
CA GLY A 317 33.00 18.69 -14.44
C GLY A 317 33.49 20.08 -14.87
N GLU A 318 32.62 20.97 -15.36
CA GLU A 318 33.05 22.31 -15.82
C GLU A 318 33.01 23.39 -14.72
N ALA A 319 32.68 23.02 -13.47
CA ALA A 319 32.69 23.94 -12.34
C ALA A 319 33.99 23.82 -11.51
N SER A 320 35.15 23.90 -12.17
CA SER A 320 36.43 24.10 -11.49
C SER A 320 37.50 24.58 -12.47
N ALA A 321 37.30 25.77 -13.03
CA ALA A 321 38.36 26.68 -13.48
C ALA A 321 37.71 28.02 -13.88
N HIS A 322 37.77 29.00 -12.98
CA HIS A 322 38.05 30.43 -13.20
C HIS A 322 37.83 31.20 -11.90
#